data_AF-A0A3B1DIX6-F1
#
_entry.id   AF-A0A3B1DIX6-F1
#
_cell.length_a   1.000
_cell.length_b   1.000
_cell.length_c   1.000
_cell.angle_alpha   90.00
_cell.angle_beta   90.00
_cell.angle_gamma   90.00
#
_symmetry.space_group_name_H-M   'P 1'
#
loop_
_entity.id
_entity.type
_entity.pdbx_description
1 polymer ?
#
loop_
_entity_poly.entity_id
_entity_poly.type
_entity_poly.pdbx_seq_one_letter_code
_entity_poly.pdbx_strand_id
1 'polypeptide(L)'
;MISREQFFRHLPWLLLGITVPLLGLLLTVQENNRVAFWGMSELPLPQVCFSRRVFHIDCPGCGLTRSVIYLMHGEFAASYAIHRLGWLMFLIIIAQVPYRIGCLWGDRKKLYWSPKTERLIWGSLLILFFANAVSRWV
;
A
#
# COMPACT_ATOMS: atom_id res chain seq x y z
N MET A 1 -4.57 -4.95 -30.39
CA MET A 1 -5.97 -5.21 -29.93
C MET A 1 -5.86 -6.00 -28.64
N ILE A 2 -6.17 -5.40 -27.48
CA ILE A 2 -5.99 -6.04 -26.15
C ILE A 2 -6.87 -7.30 -26.11
N SER A 3 -6.30 -8.47 -25.84
CA SER A 3 -7.08 -9.70 -25.72
C SER A 3 -7.96 -9.64 -24.46
N ARG A 4 -9.21 -10.12 -24.55
CA ARG A 4 -10.16 -10.13 -23.41
C ARG A 4 -9.54 -10.79 -22.17
N GLU A 5 -8.76 -11.85 -22.35
CA GLU A 5 -8.05 -12.52 -21.24
C GLU A 5 -7.03 -11.62 -20.53
N GLN A 6 -6.28 -10.78 -21.26
CA GLN A 6 -5.34 -9.85 -20.63
C GLN A 6 -6.08 -8.77 -19.84
N PHE A 7 -7.19 -8.26 -20.37
CA PHE A 7 -8.01 -7.27 -19.67
C PHE A 7 -8.52 -7.79 -18.33
N PHE A 8 -9.15 -8.98 -18.29
CA PHE A 8 -9.66 -9.57 -17.04
C PHE A 8 -8.56 -9.89 -16.02
N ARG A 9 -7.33 -10.16 -16.47
CA ARG A 9 -6.20 -10.42 -15.57
C ARG A 9 -5.54 -9.16 -15.03
N HIS A 10 -5.53 -8.04 -15.76
CA HIS A 10 -4.86 -6.81 -15.32
C HIS A 10 -5.79 -5.81 -14.62
N LEU A 11 -7.08 -5.79 -14.98
CA LEU A 11 -8.09 -4.91 -14.41
C LEU A 11 -8.20 -4.99 -12.88
N PRO A 12 -8.33 -6.17 -12.23
CA PRO A 12 -8.49 -6.24 -10.78
C PRO A 12 -7.29 -5.67 -10.02
N TRP A 13 -6.07 -5.88 -10.53
CA TRP A 13 -4.87 -5.32 -9.92
C TRP A 13 -4.72 -3.81 -10.14
N LEU A 14 -5.20 -3.31 -11.28
CA LEU A 14 -5.22 -1.88 -11.57
C LEU A 14 -6.27 -1.19 -10.69
N LEU A 15 -7.44 -1.80 -10.52
CA LEU A 15 -8.46 -1.37 -9.55
C LEU A 15 -7.91 -1.38 -8.13
N LEU A 16 -7.26 -2.46 -7.68
CA LEU A 16 -6.58 -2.50 -6.38
C LEU A 16 -5.52 -1.41 -6.24
N GLY A 17 -4.70 -1.21 -7.27
CA GLY A 17 -3.63 -0.21 -7.27
C GLY A 17 -4.10 1.24 -7.29
N ILE A 18 -5.36 1.49 -7.66
CA ILE A 18 -6.00 2.82 -7.63
C ILE A 18 -6.81 2.99 -6.34
N THR A 19 -7.62 1.99 -5.98
CA THR A 19 -8.50 2.05 -4.81
C THR A 19 -7.73 2.15 -3.51
N VAL A 20 -6.60 1.46 -3.36
CA VAL A 20 -5.77 1.53 -2.14
C VAL A 20 -5.22 2.94 -1.88
N PRO A 21 -4.56 3.61 -2.84
CA PRO A 21 -4.14 5.00 -2.65
C PRO A 21 -5.31 5.98 -2.54
N LEU A 22 -6.40 5.79 -3.27
CA LEU A 22 -7.62 6.62 -3.09
C LEU A 22 -8.18 6.51 -1.68
N LEU A 23 -8.25 5.31 -1.12
CA LEU A 23 -8.65 5.10 0.26
C LEU A 23 -7.66 5.77 1.23
N GLY A 24 -6.35 5.66 0.99
CA GLY A 24 -5.36 6.32 1.85
C GLY A 24 -5.36 7.85 1.78
N LEU A 25 -5.81 8.44 0.66
CA LEU A 25 -6.08 9.88 0.54
C LEU A 25 -7.37 10.29 1.27
N LEU A 26 -8.38 9.42 1.27
CA LEU A 26 -9.63 9.64 2.01
C LEU A 26 -9.46 9.45 3.52
N LEU A 27 -8.37 8.84 3.96
CA LEU A 27 -8.08 8.52 5.35
C LEU A 27 -7.03 9.48 5.90
N THR A 28 -7.29 10.07 7.06
CA THR A 28 -6.34 10.90 7.82
C THR A 28 -5.92 10.20 9.11
N VAL A 29 -4.68 10.43 9.55
CA VAL A 29 -4.16 9.90 10.82
C VAL A 29 -4.30 10.98 11.90
N GLN A 30 -5.07 10.69 12.94
CA GLN A 30 -5.16 11.52 14.14
C GLN A 30 -4.02 11.27 15.13
N GLU A 31 -3.77 12.24 16.00
CA GLU A 31 -2.74 12.22 17.07
C GLU A 31 -2.82 10.97 17.96
N ASN A 32 -4.02 10.42 18.19
CA ASN A 32 -4.21 9.16 18.94
C ASN A 32 -3.91 7.89 18.12
N ASN A 33 -3.16 8.01 17.03
CA ASN A 33 -2.82 6.91 16.14
C ASN A 33 -4.07 6.25 15.52
N ARG A 34 -5.19 6.96 15.49
CA ARG A 34 -6.46 6.50 14.90
C ARG A 34 -6.57 7.01 13.48
N VAL A 35 -7.27 6.25 12.64
CA VAL A 35 -7.53 6.65 11.27
C VAL A 35 -8.96 7.16 11.20
N ALA A 36 -9.17 8.34 10.64
CA ALA A 36 -10.49 8.94 10.41
C ALA A 36 -10.64 9.28 8.94
N PHE A 37 -11.86 9.61 8.49
CA PHE A 37 -12.02 10.12 7.12
C PHE A 37 -11.64 11.60 7.05
N TRP A 38 -11.04 12.01 5.93
CA TRP A 38 -10.52 13.36 5.66
C TRP A 38 -11.55 14.51 5.80
N GLY A 39 -12.85 14.21 5.97
CA GLY A 39 -13.92 15.18 6.27
C GLY A 39 -14.80 14.86 7.50
N MET A 40 -14.50 13.79 8.24
CA MET A 40 -15.22 13.40 9.46
C MET A 40 -14.21 13.07 10.57
N SER A 41 -13.46 14.07 11.02
CA SER A 41 -12.53 13.95 12.14
C SER A 41 -13.21 13.61 13.47
N GLU A 42 -14.52 13.84 13.60
CA GLU A 42 -15.28 13.49 14.82
C GLU A 42 -15.72 12.03 14.88
N LEU A 43 -15.69 11.30 13.76
CA LEU A 43 -15.97 9.86 13.72
C LEU A 43 -14.68 9.08 13.40
N PRO A 44 -13.83 8.78 14.41
CA PRO A 44 -12.71 7.90 14.20
C PRO A 44 -13.24 6.53 13.78
N LEU A 45 -12.67 5.95 12.71
CA LEU A 45 -13.01 4.58 12.33
C LEU A 45 -12.75 3.66 13.53
N PRO A 46 -13.60 2.63 13.74
CA PRO A 46 -13.34 1.64 14.76
C PRO A 46 -11.94 1.07 14.56
N GLN A 47 -11.25 0.75 15.65
CA GLN A 47 -9.89 0.23 15.58
C GLN A 47 -9.90 -1.12 14.84
N VAL A 48 -9.71 -1.09 13.52
CA VAL A 48 -9.71 -2.27 12.63
C VAL A 48 -8.46 -3.13 12.83
N CYS A 49 -7.49 -2.65 13.61
CA CYS A 49 -6.27 -3.36 13.95
C CYS A 49 -6.53 -4.34 15.11
N PHE A 50 -6.79 -5.62 14.81
CA PHE A 50 -7.03 -6.66 15.83
C PHE A 50 -5.91 -6.72 16.88
N SER A 51 -4.65 -6.61 16.45
CA SER A 51 -3.49 -6.61 17.36
C SER A 51 -3.51 -5.46 18.36
N ARG A 52 -3.92 -4.26 17.95
CA ARG A 52 -4.02 -3.11 18.88
C ARG A 52 -5.21 -3.23 19.82
N ARG A 53 -6.29 -3.88 19.37
CA ARG A 53 -7.48 -4.12 20.20
C ARG A 53 -7.22 -5.17 21.29
N VAL A 54 -6.46 -6.22 20.97
CA VAL A 54 -6.23 -7.37 21.87
C VAL A 54 -4.93 -7.22 22.66
N PHE A 55 -3.86 -6.78 22.02
CA PHE A 55 -2.52 -6.71 22.61
C PHE A 55 -2.07 -5.28 22.91
N HIS A 56 -2.87 -4.25 22.58
CA HIS A 56 -2.52 -2.84 22.74
C HIS A 56 -1.24 -2.37 22.03
N ILE A 57 -0.73 -3.15 21.08
CA ILE A 57 0.49 -2.83 20.34
C ILE A 57 0.18 -2.60 18.86
N ASP A 58 0.88 -1.64 18.26
CA ASP A 58 0.77 -1.31 16.84
C ASP A 58 1.44 -2.40 15.98
N CYS A 59 0.64 -3.16 15.21
CA CYS A 59 1.19 -4.16 14.30
C CYS A 59 1.96 -3.51 13.13
N PRO A 60 2.92 -4.24 12.51
CA PRO A 60 3.71 -3.72 11.39
C PRO A 60 2.84 -3.26 10.22
N GLY A 61 1.68 -3.88 10.01
CA GLY A 61 0.71 -3.46 8.99
C GLY A 61 0.05 -2.11 9.30
N CYS A 62 -0.37 -1.89 10.54
CA CYS A 62 -1.03 -0.64 10.95
C CYS A 62 -0.06 0.56 10.92
N GLY A 63 1.21 0.34 11.32
CA GLY A 63 2.27 1.35 11.20
C GLY A 63 2.64 1.66 9.74
N LEU A 64 2.69 0.65 8.88
CA LEU A 64 2.93 0.82 7.46
C LEU A 64 1.82 1.66 6.79
N THR A 65 0.55 1.34 7.06
CA THR A 65 -0.59 2.09 6.52
C THR A 65 -0.56 3.56 6.95
N ARG A 66 -0.28 3.87 8.23
CA ARG A 66 -0.12 5.27 8.66
C ARG A 66 1.01 5.97 7.94
N SER A 67 2.17 5.33 7.83
CA SER A 67 3.33 5.92 7.17
C SER A 67 3.05 6.23 5.69
N VAL A 68 2.31 5.37 5.00
CA VAL A 68 1.86 5.63 3.62
C VAL A 68 0.82 6.76 3.57
N ILE A 69 -0.11 6.85 4.54
CA ILE A 69 -1.06 7.97 4.63
C ILE A 69 -0.34 9.31 4.83
N TYR A 70 0.65 9.38 5.72
CA TYR A 70 1.47 10.58 5.89
C TYR A 70 2.20 10.96 4.59
N LEU A 71 2.72 9.98 3.84
CA LEU A 71 3.30 10.25 2.51
C LEU A 71 2.29 10.81 1.52
N MET A 72 1.06 10.28 1.51
CA MET A 72 -0.01 10.79 0.65
C MET A 72 -0.41 12.23 0.99
N HIS A 73 -0.27 12.64 2.26
CA HIS A 73 -0.54 14.01 2.70
C HIS A 73 0.68 14.94 2.54
N GLY A 74 1.82 14.43 2.06
CA GLY A 74 3.06 15.21 1.92
C GLY A 74 3.88 15.35 3.22
N GLU A 75 3.48 14.66 4.29
CA GLU A 75 4.12 14.66 5.60
C GLU A 75 5.29 13.67 5.66
N PHE A 76 6.35 13.98 4.91
CA PHE A 76 7.52 13.11 4.73
C PHE A 76 8.25 12.74 6.03
N ALA A 77 8.41 13.73 6.93
CA ALA A 77 9.11 13.54 8.20
C ALA A 77 8.32 12.63 9.16
N ALA A 78 7.01 12.87 9.28
CA ALA A 78 6.12 12.04 10.10
C ALA A 78 6.05 10.60 9.57
N SER A 79 5.99 10.43 8.24
CA SER A 79 6.04 9.11 7.61
C SER A 79 7.31 8.33 7.95
N TYR A 80 8.47 8.99 7.89
CA TYR A 80 9.76 8.36 8.17
C TYR A 80 9.92 8.01 9.65
N ALA A 81 9.43 8.89 10.55
CA ALA A 81 9.43 8.66 11.99
C ALA A 81 8.60 7.42 12.36
N ILE A 82 7.47 7.21 11.69
CA ILE A 82 6.60 6.06 11.94
C ILE A 82 7.16 4.78 11.31
N HIS A 83 7.41 4.76 10.00
CA HIS A 83 7.85 3.54 9.33
C HIS A 83 8.63 3.77 8.03
N ARG A 84 9.93 3.45 8.01
CA ARG A 84 10.78 3.65 6.82
C ARG A 84 10.32 2.87 5.59
N LEU A 85 9.75 1.67 5.77
CA LEU A 85 9.18 0.90 4.65
C LEU A 85 7.92 1.52 4.04
N GLY A 86 7.27 2.50 4.68
CA GLY A 86 6.15 3.21 4.08
C GLY A 86 6.56 3.91 2.79
N TRP A 87 7.79 4.41 2.72
CA TRP A 87 8.38 4.96 1.50
C TRP A 87 8.53 3.92 0.39
N LEU A 88 9.07 2.74 0.72
CA LEU A 88 9.22 1.66 -0.26
C LEU A 88 7.86 1.22 -0.80
N MET A 89 6.88 1.04 0.08
CA MET A 89 5.53 0.67 -0.31
C MET A 89 4.82 1.74 -1.13
N PHE A 90 4.96 3.01 -0.75
CA PHE A 90 4.42 4.13 -1.52
C PHE A 90 5.02 4.19 -2.93
N LEU A 91 6.34 4.01 -3.07
CA LEU A 91 7.00 3.94 -4.38
C LEU A 91 6.48 2.80 -5.23
N ILE A 92 6.25 1.62 -4.64
CA ILE A 92 5.69 0.46 -5.37
C ILE A 92 4.26 0.75 -5.81
N ILE A 93 3.44 1.33 -4.93
CA ILE A 93 2.04 1.70 -5.21
C ILE A 93 1.96 2.75 -6.31
N ILE A 94 2.87 3.72 -6.33
CA ILE A 94 2.93 4.71 -7.40
C ILE A 94 3.46 4.10 -8.69
N ALA A 95 4.53 3.31 -8.64
CA ALA A 95 5.19 2.76 -9.83
C ALA A 95 4.34 1.70 -10.56
N GLN A 96 3.48 0.96 -9.85
CA GLN A 96 2.59 -0.04 -10.48
C GLN A 96 1.54 0.60 -11.39
N VAL A 97 1.09 1.83 -11.11
CA VAL A 97 0.04 2.52 -11.87
C VAL A 97 0.50 2.85 -13.30
N PRO A 98 1.59 3.59 -13.55
CA PRO A 98 2.07 3.88 -14.89
C PRO A 98 2.57 2.62 -15.60
N TYR A 99 3.14 1.64 -14.88
CA TYR A 99 3.54 0.36 -15.46
C TYR A 99 2.34 -0.41 -16.03
N ARG A 100 1.24 -0.53 -15.26
CA ARG A 100 0.02 -1.21 -15.73
C ARG A 100 -0.72 -0.42 -16.80
N ILE A 101 -0.74 0.92 -16.71
CA ILE A 101 -1.27 1.79 -17.77
C ILE A 101 -0.47 1.60 -19.08
N GLY A 102 0.86 1.58 -19.01
CA GLY A 102 1.72 1.36 -20.18
C GLY A 102 1.53 -0.01 -20.82
N CYS A 103 1.29 -1.05 -20.02
CA CYS A 103 0.95 -2.39 -20.51
C CYS A 103 -0.45 -2.46 -21.17
N LEU A 104 -1.40 -1.61 -20.77
CA LEU A 104 -2.71 -1.52 -21.40
C LEU A 104 -2.70 -0.63 -22.65
N TRP A 105 -1.86 0.41 -22.70
CA TRP A 105 -1.86 1.37 -23.81
C TRP A 105 -1.07 0.89 -25.03
N GLY A 106 -0.07 0.02 -24.85
CA GLY A 106 0.73 -0.54 -25.93
C GLY A 106 0.56 -2.05 -26.06
N ASP A 107 0.57 -2.58 -27.30
CA ASP A 107 0.63 -4.02 -27.62
C ASP A 107 2.02 -4.64 -27.28
N ARG A 108 2.65 -4.15 -26.21
CA ARG A 108 4.03 -4.40 -25.82
C ARG A 108 4.07 -5.66 -24.94
N LYS A 109 3.85 -6.82 -25.56
CA LYS A 109 4.06 -8.15 -24.94
C LYS A 109 5.45 -8.32 -24.28
N LYS A 110 6.44 -7.49 -24.65
CA LYS A 110 7.79 -7.45 -24.06
C LYS A 110 7.88 -6.76 -22.68
N LEU A 111 6.95 -5.88 -22.32
CA LEU A 111 6.93 -5.24 -21.00
C LEU A 111 6.15 -6.08 -19.97
N TYR A 112 5.73 -7.29 -20.35
CA TYR A 112 5.08 -8.23 -19.47
C TYR A 112 6.12 -8.95 -18.62
N TRP A 113 6.23 -8.58 -17.34
CA TRP A 113 6.96 -9.40 -16.37
C TRP A 113 6.36 -10.80 -16.33
N SER A 114 7.21 -11.83 -16.44
CA SER A 114 6.74 -13.21 -16.38
C SER A 114 6.00 -13.47 -15.05
N PRO A 115 5.00 -14.37 -15.01
CA PRO A 115 4.29 -14.69 -13.77
C PRO A 115 5.22 -15.15 -12.63
N LYS A 116 6.38 -15.73 -12.98
CA LYS A 116 7.42 -16.11 -12.03
C LYS A 116 8.13 -14.89 -11.44
N THR A 117 8.40 -13.89 -12.27
CA THR A 117 9.09 -12.67 -11.86
C THR A 117 8.17 -11.77 -11.01
N GLU A 118 6.88 -11.70 -11.33
CA GLU A 118 5.87 -11.04 -10.48
C GLU A 118 5.76 -11.73 -9.12
N ARG A 119 5.69 -13.08 -9.08
CA ARG A 119 5.71 -13.85 -7.82
C ARG A 119 6.98 -13.65 -7.02
N LEU A 120 8.13 -13.55 -7.68
CA LEU A 120 9.41 -13.28 -7.03
C LEU A 120 9.44 -11.88 -6.41
N ILE A 121 8.99 -10.83 -7.11
CA ILE A 121 8.91 -9.47 -6.54
C ILE A 121 7.96 -9.46 -5.33
N TRP A 122 6.73 -9.93 -5.49
CA TRP A 122 5.77 -9.91 -4.40
C TRP A 122 6.20 -10.79 -3.23
N GLY A 123 6.80 -11.95 -3.50
CA GLY A 123 7.34 -12.84 -2.49
C GLY A 123 8.50 -12.22 -1.73
N SER A 124 9.45 -11.58 -2.43
CA SER A 124 10.58 -10.89 -1.80
C SER A 124 10.15 -9.64 -1.03
N LEU A 125 9.16 -8.88 -1.50
CA LEU A 125 8.55 -7.79 -0.75
C LEU A 125 7.84 -8.28 0.51
N LEU A 126 7.13 -9.41 0.44
CA LEU A 126 6.51 -10.06 1.59
C LEU A 126 7.57 -10.53 2.60
N ILE A 127 8.64 -11.17 2.13
CA ILE A 127 9.75 -11.61 2.98
C ILE A 127 10.43 -10.41 3.64
N LEU A 128 10.70 -9.34 2.90
CA LEU A 128 11.28 -8.11 3.45
C LEU A 128 10.34 -7.46 4.46
N PHE A 129 9.03 -7.45 4.19
CA PHE A 129 8.02 -6.96 5.12
C PHE A 129 8.03 -7.78 6.41
N PHE A 130 8.00 -9.12 6.34
CA PHE A 130 8.06 -9.99 7.51
C PHE A 130 9.40 -9.91 8.25
N ALA A 131 10.52 -9.85 7.54
CA ALA A 131 11.86 -9.75 8.14
C ALA A 131 12.06 -8.41 8.89
N ASN A 132 11.57 -7.29 8.32
CA ASN A 132 11.67 -5.98 8.98
C ASN A 132 10.59 -5.76 10.05
N ALA A 133 9.43 -6.43 9.91
CA ALA A 133 8.41 -6.46 10.96
C ALA A 133 8.95 -7.10 12.25
N VAL A 134 9.82 -8.10 12.13
CA VAL A 134 10.44 -8.77 13.29
C VAL A 134 11.59 -7.95 13.87
N SER A 135 12.40 -7.26 13.05
CA SER A 135 13.62 -6.58 13.51
C SER A 135 13.41 -5.24 14.23
N ARG A 136 12.19 -4.68 14.21
CA ARG A 136 11.82 -3.45 14.94
C ARG A 136 10.91 -3.71 16.16
N TRP A 137 10.62 -4.98 16.44
CA TRP A 137 9.83 -5.46 17.58
C TRP A 137 10.69 -6.10 18.70
N VAL A 138 12.02 -6.01 18.57
CA VAL A 138 13.01 -6.22 19.64
C VAL A 138 13.71 -4.89 19.86
#